data_AF-A0A5C6W4Y6-F1
#
_entry.id   AF-A0A5C6W4Y6-F1
#
_cell.length_a   1.000
_cell.length_b   1.000
_cell.length_c   1.000
_cell.angle_alpha   90.00
_cell.angle_beta   90.00
_cell.angle_gamma   90.00
#
_symmetry.space_group_name_H-M   'P 1'
#
loop_
_entity.id
_entity.type
_entity.pdbx_description
1 polymer ?
#
loop_
_entity_poly.entity_id
_entity_poly.type
_entity_poly.pdbx_seq_one_letter_code
_entity_poly.pdbx_strand_id
1 'polypeptide(L)'
;MDIWIVEEKVTNKFIRDFGHYLKVDGELENAYYLNATGEDYVENNKDFLLEFLLNENRYPLFVTFIVYDDQTDEYITFLKKNKIEFVLNNLDEKRTYYDFSGKHQYHPPCFTARIEDDDSLLLLLNETYWLPAQNEFYSISFSDNLTFESEEVIEWKRKRKRSIASFKVEGNTSFILIEHDGAGFYLLSNEEKYFPLTNFISSLPKGTVVTQINDTVIDR
;
A
#
# COMPACT_ATOMS: atom_id res chain seq x y z
N MET A 1 8.68 8.40 -18.00
CA MET A 1 9.06 7.17 -17.25
C MET A 1 8.38 5.99 -17.92
N ASP A 2 9.08 4.86 -18.04
CA ASP A 2 8.61 3.67 -18.75
C ASP A 2 7.91 2.73 -17.76
N ILE A 3 6.61 2.53 -17.94
CA ILE A 3 5.73 1.81 -17.00
C ILE A 3 5.22 0.52 -17.63
N TRP A 4 5.31 -0.55 -16.84
CA TRP A 4 4.61 -1.81 -17.08
C TRP A 4 3.33 -1.85 -16.24
N ILE A 5 2.21 -2.19 -16.89
CA ILE A 5 0.91 -2.36 -16.25
C ILE A 5 0.46 -3.81 -16.37
N VAL A 6 -0.02 -4.42 -15.29
CA VAL A 6 -0.73 -5.71 -15.33
C VAL A 6 -2.15 -5.52 -14.83
N GLU A 7 -3.12 -5.95 -15.64
CA GLU A 7 -4.53 -5.98 -15.27
C GLU A 7 -4.83 -7.34 -14.61
N GLU A 8 -5.24 -7.28 -13.35
CA GLU A 8 -5.56 -8.45 -12.53
C GLU A 8 -7.03 -8.44 -12.15
N LYS A 9 -7.64 -9.63 -12.08
CA LYS A 9 -8.99 -9.77 -11.53
C LYS A 9 -8.93 -9.91 -10.02
N VAL A 10 -9.70 -9.08 -9.31
CA VAL A 10 -9.81 -9.17 -7.86
C VAL A 10 -10.67 -10.39 -7.52
N THR A 11 -9.98 -11.47 -7.19
CA THR A 11 -10.58 -12.75 -6.79
C THR A 11 -10.10 -13.13 -5.39
N ASN A 12 -10.79 -14.05 -4.73
CA ASN A 12 -10.31 -14.62 -3.45
C ASN A 12 -8.90 -15.22 -3.56
N LYS A 13 -8.49 -15.68 -4.76
CA LYS A 13 -7.14 -16.14 -5.01
C LYS A 13 -6.16 -14.97 -5.01
N PHE A 14 -6.43 -13.93 -5.79
CA PHE A 14 -5.62 -12.71 -5.85
C PHE A 14 -5.39 -12.12 -4.44
N ILE A 15 -6.48 -11.94 -3.68
CA ILE A 15 -6.43 -11.39 -2.32
C ILE A 15 -5.56 -12.23 -1.37
N ARG A 16 -5.64 -13.57 -1.47
CA ARG A 16 -4.83 -14.47 -0.64
C ARG A 16 -3.36 -14.48 -1.05
N ASP A 17 -3.09 -14.34 -2.35
CA ASP A 17 -1.75 -14.46 -2.90
C ASP A 17 -0.94 -13.14 -2.76
N PHE A 18 -1.56 -12.05 -2.30
CA PHE A 18 -0.93 -10.73 -2.05
C PHE A 18 0.16 -10.73 -0.95
N GLY A 19 0.36 -11.84 -0.22
CA GLY A 19 1.39 -11.96 0.81
C GLY A 19 0.97 -11.43 2.20
N HIS A 20 -0.01 -10.52 2.25
CA HIS A 20 -0.69 -10.10 3.47
C HIS A 20 -2.11 -10.62 3.55
N TYR A 21 -2.63 -10.84 4.77
CA TYR A 21 -4.04 -11.13 4.92
C TYR A 21 -4.86 -9.87 4.68
N LEU A 22 -5.57 -9.88 3.56
CA LEU A 22 -6.39 -8.80 3.07
C LEU A 22 -7.83 -9.27 2.93
N LYS A 23 -8.77 -8.34 3.13
CA LYS A 23 -10.18 -8.46 2.80
C LYS A 23 -10.66 -7.20 2.11
N VAL A 24 -11.62 -7.40 1.22
CA VAL A 24 -12.34 -6.34 0.53
C VAL A 24 -13.83 -6.57 0.83
N ASP A 25 -14.40 -5.69 1.65
CA ASP A 25 -15.80 -5.73 2.03
C ASP A 25 -16.62 -4.92 1.01
N GLY A 26 -16.95 -5.59 -0.09
CA GLY A 26 -17.71 -5.06 -1.22
C GLY A 26 -17.19 -5.61 -2.55
N GLU A 27 -17.56 -4.98 -3.65
CA GLU A 27 -17.20 -5.46 -5.00
C GLU A 27 -16.14 -4.55 -5.64
N LEU A 28 -15.00 -5.15 -5.97
CA LEU A 28 -13.98 -4.62 -6.86
C LEU A 28 -13.75 -5.69 -7.92
N GLU A 29 -13.79 -5.31 -9.19
CA GLU A 29 -13.65 -6.30 -10.27
C GLU A 29 -12.18 -6.53 -10.64
N ASN A 30 -11.42 -5.44 -10.70
CA ASN A 30 -10.09 -5.42 -11.26
C ASN A 30 -9.12 -4.60 -10.39
N ALA A 31 -7.85 -4.97 -10.48
CA ALA A 31 -6.72 -4.25 -9.93
C ALA A 31 -5.71 -4.00 -11.05
N TYR A 32 -4.97 -2.91 -10.96
CA TYR A 32 -3.85 -2.65 -11.85
C TYR A 32 -2.57 -2.68 -11.04
N TYR A 33 -1.67 -3.61 -11.34
CA TYR A 33 -0.30 -3.55 -10.88
C TYR A 33 0.49 -2.59 -11.77
N LEU A 34 1.28 -1.73 -11.16
CA LEU A 34 2.16 -0.79 -11.83
C LEU A 34 3.59 -0.97 -11.36
N ASN A 35 4.49 -1.05 -12.32
CA ASN A 35 5.92 -1.15 -12.11
C ASN A 35 6.66 -0.17 -13.04
N ALA A 36 7.44 0.71 -12.44
CA ALA A 36 8.39 1.56 -13.12
C ALA A 36 9.68 0.77 -13.39
N THR A 37 9.95 0.55 -14.67
CA THR A 37 11.08 -0.28 -15.10
C THR A 37 12.42 0.44 -14.91
N GLY A 38 13.47 -0.29 -14.50
CA GLY A 38 14.83 0.25 -14.35
C GLY A 38 15.69 -0.51 -13.35
N GLU A 39 16.99 -0.18 -13.28
CA GLU A 39 17.92 -0.80 -12.32
C GLU A 39 17.61 -0.39 -10.87
N ASP A 40 17.25 0.87 -10.65
CA ASP A 40 16.81 1.39 -9.34
C ASP A 40 15.28 1.36 -9.23
N TYR A 41 14.71 0.16 -9.33
CA TYR A 41 13.26 -0.02 -9.41
C TYR A 41 12.54 0.52 -8.17
N VAL A 42 13.14 0.46 -6.98
CA VAL A 42 12.51 0.94 -5.73
C VAL A 42 12.28 2.44 -5.79
N GLU A 43 13.33 3.21 -6.09
CA GLU A 43 13.22 4.66 -6.20
C GLU A 43 12.34 5.07 -7.39
N ASN A 44 12.46 4.39 -8.53
CA ASN A 44 11.59 4.64 -9.69
C ASN A 44 10.10 4.41 -9.38
N ASN A 45 9.78 3.34 -8.66
CA ASN A 45 8.40 3.04 -8.27
C ASN A 45 7.87 4.03 -7.24
N LYS A 46 8.71 4.46 -6.29
CA LYS A 46 8.37 5.52 -5.32
C LYS A 46 8.05 6.83 -6.03
N ASP A 47 8.95 7.26 -6.92
CA ASP A 47 8.81 8.51 -7.68
C ASP A 47 7.56 8.45 -8.56
N PHE A 48 7.29 7.32 -9.20
CA PHE A 48 6.08 7.14 -9.99
C PHE A 48 4.80 7.20 -9.14
N LEU A 49 4.80 6.51 -7.99
CA LEU A 49 3.65 6.55 -7.08
C LEU A 49 3.40 7.98 -6.60
N LEU A 50 4.46 8.73 -6.28
CA LEU A 50 4.35 10.12 -5.89
C LEU A 50 3.77 10.97 -7.04
N GLU A 51 4.34 10.89 -8.25
CA GLU A 51 3.81 11.61 -9.42
C GLU A 51 2.34 11.26 -9.69
N PHE A 52 1.97 9.98 -9.56
CA PHE A 52 0.59 9.51 -9.69
C PHE A 52 -0.32 10.17 -8.66
N LEU A 53 0.02 10.12 -7.38
CA LEU A 53 -0.80 10.70 -6.30
C LEU A 53 -0.90 12.23 -6.40
N LEU A 54 0.18 12.92 -6.77
CA LEU A 54 0.17 14.36 -7.03
C LEU A 54 -0.70 14.74 -8.23
N ASN A 55 -0.68 13.93 -9.30
CA ASN A 55 -1.54 14.13 -10.47
C ASN A 55 -3.02 13.92 -10.13
N GLU A 56 -3.33 12.96 -9.26
CA GLU A 56 -4.70 12.75 -8.76
C GLU A 56 -5.22 13.94 -7.93
N ASN A 57 -4.31 14.69 -7.27
CA ASN A 57 -4.60 15.90 -6.51
C ASN A 57 -5.85 15.77 -5.63
N ARG A 58 -5.94 14.64 -4.91
CA ARG A 58 -7.11 14.26 -4.12
C ARG A 58 -6.69 14.00 -2.69
N TYR A 59 -7.02 14.97 -1.83
CA TYR A 59 -6.81 14.92 -0.41
C TYR A 59 -8.15 14.91 0.34
N PRO A 60 -8.20 14.34 1.55
CA PRO A 60 -7.11 13.69 2.28
C PRO A 60 -6.71 12.33 1.70
N LEU A 61 -5.44 11.96 1.87
CA LEU A 61 -4.96 10.58 1.74
C LEU A 61 -4.77 9.95 3.13
N PHE A 62 -5.01 8.66 3.24
CA PHE A 62 -4.80 7.88 4.46
C PHE A 62 -3.70 6.86 4.20
N VAL A 63 -2.50 7.16 4.69
CA VAL A 63 -1.32 6.31 4.54
C VAL A 63 -1.20 5.43 5.78
N THR A 64 -1.39 4.12 5.61
CA THR A 64 -1.36 3.15 6.70
C THR A 64 -0.20 2.19 6.56
N PHE A 65 0.63 2.08 7.60
CA PHE A 65 1.83 1.26 7.60
C PHE A 65 2.13 0.64 8.97
N ILE A 66 2.70 -0.56 8.96
CA ILE A 66 3.17 -1.27 10.16
C ILE A 66 4.68 -1.08 10.29
N VAL A 67 5.17 -0.97 11.52
CA VAL A 67 6.61 -0.87 11.84
C VAL A 67 6.99 -1.86 12.94
N TYR A 68 8.30 -2.02 13.21
CA TYR A 68 8.76 -2.72 14.40
C TYR A 68 8.56 -1.87 15.67
N ASP A 69 8.48 -2.53 16.84
CA ASP A 69 8.24 -1.84 18.12
C ASP A 69 9.33 -0.81 18.46
N ASP A 70 10.58 -1.14 18.17
CA ASP A 70 11.75 -0.29 18.37
C ASP A 70 11.78 0.96 17.47
N GLN A 71 11.00 0.99 16.39
CA GLN A 71 10.87 2.15 15.48
C GLN A 71 9.72 3.09 15.88
N THR A 72 8.85 2.69 16.80
CA THR A 72 7.59 3.42 17.10
C THR A 72 7.82 4.87 17.51
N ASP A 73 8.75 5.12 18.44
CA ASP A 73 9.00 6.45 18.98
C ASP A 73 9.63 7.39 17.94
N GLU A 74 10.41 6.84 17.01
CA GLU A 74 10.99 7.58 15.88
C GLU A 74 9.89 8.11 14.97
N TYR A 75 8.95 7.24 14.56
CA TYR A 75 7.83 7.64 13.71
C TYR A 75 6.85 8.61 14.41
N ILE A 76 6.57 8.41 15.70
CA ILE A 76 5.79 9.39 16.49
C ILE A 76 6.47 10.77 16.46
N THR A 77 7.79 10.80 16.64
CA THR A 77 8.56 12.04 16.67
C THR A 77 8.58 12.70 15.29
N PHE A 78 8.82 11.93 14.23
CA PHE A 78 8.80 12.39 12.85
C PHE A 78 7.45 13.01 12.48
N LEU A 79 6.34 12.29 12.69
CA LEU A 79 5.00 12.74 12.33
C LEU A 79 4.61 14.02 13.11
N LYS A 80 4.88 14.06 14.42
CA LYS A 80 4.62 15.26 15.25
C LYS A 80 5.47 16.46 14.83
N LYS A 81 6.75 16.27 14.55
CA LYS A 81 7.66 17.34 14.13
C LYS A 81 7.21 17.97 12.81
N ASN A 82 6.73 17.15 11.89
CA ASN A 82 6.22 17.58 10.59
C ASN A 82 4.73 17.96 10.60
N LYS A 83 4.08 17.95 11.78
CA LYS A 83 2.67 18.30 11.97
C LYS A 83 1.69 17.46 11.14
N ILE A 84 2.06 16.21 10.87
CA ILE A 84 1.20 15.24 10.20
C ILE A 84 0.27 14.62 11.25
N GLU A 85 -1.04 14.71 11.02
CA GLU A 85 -2.03 14.06 11.88
C GLU A 85 -1.96 12.54 11.69
N PHE A 86 -2.03 11.79 12.79
CA PHE A 86 -2.00 10.34 12.72
C PHE A 86 -2.75 9.69 13.89
N VAL A 87 -3.18 8.46 13.65
CA VAL A 87 -3.61 7.51 14.68
C VAL A 87 -2.57 6.41 14.78
N LEU A 88 -2.26 6.01 16.01
CA LEU A 88 -1.44 4.84 16.31
C LEU A 88 -2.31 3.79 17.01
N ASN A 89 -2.41 2.63 16.39
CA ASN A 89 -3.03 1.44 16.98
C ASN A 89 -1.99 0.32 17.09
N ASN A 90 -2.29 -0.70 17.90
CA ASN A 90 -1.51 -1.91 17.95
C ASN A 90 -2.35 -3.07 17.43
N LEU A 91 -1.77 -3.89 16.55
CA LEU A 91 -2.46 -5.07 16.02
C LEU A 91 -2.68 -6.14 17.08
N ASP A 92 -3.72 -6.95 16.90
CA ASP A 92 -4.18 -7.93 17.88
C ASP A 92 -3.19 -9.09 18.07
N GLU A 93 -2.44 -9.45 17.02
CA GLU A 93 -1.45 -10.51 17.12
C GLU A 93 -0.21 -10.10 17.92
N LYS A 94 0.44 -11.10 18.51
CA LYS A 94 1.79 -10.93 19.06
C LYS A 94 2.82 -11.42 18.06
N ARG A 95 3.81 -10.57 17.77
CA ARG A 95 5.03 -10.94 17.04
C ARG A 95 6.16 -11.17 18.01
N THR A 96 7.26 -11.73 17.51
CA THR A 96 8.41 -12.10 18.33
C THR A 96 9.67 -11.83 17.54
N TYR A 97 10.59 -11.08 18.12
CA TYR A 97 11.97 -10.97 17.66
C TYR A 97 12.93 -11.42 18.76
N TYR A 98 14.19 -11.56 18.38
CA TYR A 98 15.28 -11.96 19.25
C TYR A 98 16.42 -10.95 19.12
N ASP A 99 16.95 -10.52 20.24
CA ASP A 99 18.14 -9.69 20.32
C ASP A 99 19.12 -10.26 21.36
N PHE A 100 20.16 -9.50 21.73
CA PHE A 100 21.14 -9.90 22.74
C PHE A 100 20.55 -10.05 24.16
N SER A 101 19.40 -9.42 24.44
CA SER A 101 18.71 -9.49 25.73
C SER A 101 17.66 -10.60 25.79
N GLY A 102 17.30 -11.19 24.65
CA GLY A 102 16.56 -12.44 24.56
C GLY A 102 15.35 -12.34 23.63
N LYS A 103 14.28 -13.06 23.99
CA LYS A 103 13.04 -13.13 23.22
C LYS A 103 12.11 -12.00 23.64
N HIS A 104 11.69 -11.18 22.70
CA HIS A 104 10.72 -10.11 22.92
C HIS A 104 9.40 -10.44 22.25
N GLN A 105 8.29 -9.99 22.86
CA GLN A 105 6.98 -10.12 22.27
C GLN A 105 6.28 -8.77 22.31
N TYR A 106 5.75 -8.37 21.15
CA TYR A 106 5.12 -7.09 20.99
C TYR A 106 3.86 -7.23 20.13
N HIS A 107 2.96 -6.28 20.29
CA HIS A 107 1.86 -6.07 19.37
C HIS A 107 2.34 -5.09 18.29
N PRO A 108 2.28 -5.43 17.00
CA PRO A 108 2.79 -4.58 15.93
C PRO A 108 2.15 -3.18 15.95
N PRO A 109 2.95 -2.11 16.07
CA PRO A 109 2.49 -0.74 15.89
C PRO A 109 2.02 -0.52 14.45
N CYS A 110 0.82 0.03 14.31
CA CYS A 110 0.22 0.37 13.03
C CYS A 110 -0.18 1.85 13.04
N PHE A 111 0.44 2.62 12.16
CA PHE A 111 0.15 4.03 11.95
C PHE A 111 -0.85 4.20 10.83
N THR A 112 -1.79 5.13 10.99
CA THR A 112 -2.58 5.70 9.90
C THR A 112 -2.38 7.20 9.93
N ALA A 113 -1.59 7.71 8.98
CA ALA A 113 -1.34 9.13 8.81
C ALA A 113 -2.35 9.73 7.83
N ARG A 114 -2.91 10.88 8.20
CA ARG A 114 -3.81 11.68 7.37
C ARG A 114 -3.00 12.77 6.68
N ILE A 115 -2.89 12.67 5.37
CA ILE A 115 -2.12 13.59 4.54
C ILE A 115 -3.07 14.55 3.85
N GLU A 116 -2.82 15.85 3.98
CA GLU A 116 -3.69 16.93 3.50
C GLU A 116 -3.09 17.71 2.32
N ASP A 117 -1.80 17.52 2.04
CA ASP A 117 -1.06 18.30 1.04
C ASP A 117 0.14 17.53 0.45
N ASP A 118 0.63 18.04 -0.68
CA ASP A 118 1.77 17.52 -1.45
C ASP A 118 3.07 17.45 -0.63
N ASP A 119 3.34 18.46 0.20
CA ASP A 119 4.58 18.54 1.00
C ASP A 119 4.61 17.42 2.05
N SER A 120 3.49 17.21 2.74
CA SER A 120 3.31 16.15 3.73
C SER A 120 3.36 14.77 3.07
N LEU A 121 2.79 14.62 1.87
CA LEU A 121 2.85 13.39 1.09
C LEU A 121 4.30 13.04 0.73
N LEU A 122 5.04 14.01 0.18
CA LEU A 122 6.43 13.86 -0.22
C LEU A 122 7.30 13.48 0.99
N LEU A 123 7.12 14.16 2.13
CA LEU A 123 7.85 13.86 3.35
C LEU A 123 7.59 12.44 3.83
N LEU A 124 6.32 12.02 3.92
CA LEU A 124 5.98 10.71 4.46
C LEU A 124 6.42 9.57 3.53
N LEU A 125 6.21 9.69 2.21
CA LEU A 125 6.60 8.64 1.27
C LEU A 125 8.12 8.45 1.25
N ASN A 126 8.91 9.52 1.26
CA ASN A 126 10.38 9.40 1.34
C ASN A 126 10.85 8.68 2.60
N GLU A 127 10.15 8.87 3.71
CA GLU A 127 10.52 8.26 4.99
C GLU A 127 10.05 6.79 5.11
N THR A 128 9.00 6.40 4.40
CA THR A 128 8.27 5.15 4.70
C THR A 128 8.14 4.18 3.53
N TYR A 129 8.37 4.60 2.28
CA TYR A 129 8.17 3.74 1.10
C TYR A 129 9.01 2.46 1.10
N TRP A 130 10.13 2.45 1.83
CA TRP A 130 11.01 1.28 1.97
C TRP A 130 10.48 0.20 2.91
N LEU A 131 9.48 0.49 3.76
CA LEU A 131 8.95 -0.44 4.76
C LEU A 131 8.45 -1.80 4.20
N PRO A 132 7.87 -1.89 3.00
CA PRO A 132 7.51 -3.18 2.39
C PRO A 132 8.70 -4.14 2.20
N ALA A 133 9.94 -3.64 2.15
CA ALA A 133 11.15 -4.48 2.16
C ALA A 133 11.35 -5.24 3.48
N GLN A 134 10.65 -4.82 4.55
CA GLN A 134 10.57 -5.55 5.82
C GLN A 134 9.46 -6.60 5.82
N ASN A 135 8.75 -6.79 4.70
CA ASN A 135 7.51 -7.56 4.60
C ASN A 135 6.41 -7.05 5.53
N GLU A 136 6.34 -5.73 5.71
CA GLU A 136 5.31 -5.07 6.49
C GLU A 136 4.21 -4.49 5.59
N PHE A 137 2.99 -4.48 6.13
CA PHE A 137 1.83 -3.96 5.40
C PHE A 137 1.99 -2.45 5.16
N TYR A 138 1.72 -2.03 3.93
CA TYR A 138 1.70 -0.63 3.53
C TYR A 138 0.57 -0.37 2.53
N SER A 139 -0.28 0.62 2.83
CA SER A 139 -1.34 1.05 1.93
C SER A 139 -1.53 2.56 1.91
N ILE A 140 -2.08 3.06 0.81
CA ILE A 140 -2.52 4.46 0.66
C ILE A 140 -3.96 4.44 0.19
N SER A 141 -4.87 4.99 0.96
CA SER A 141 -6.29 5.09 0.59
C SER A 141 -6.73 6.52 0.36
N PHE A 142 -7.70 6.73 -0.53
CA PHE A 142 -8.32 8.02 -0.76
C PHE A 142 -9.54 8.27 0.14
N SER A 143 -9.84 7.34 1.05
CA SER A 143 -10.87 7.46 2.08
C SER A 143 -10.45 6.73 3.35
N ASP A 144 -11.07 7.07 4.48
CA ASP A 144 -10.87 6.36 5.76
C ASP A 144 -11.70 5.08 5.75
N ASN A 145 -11.21 4.06 5.04
CA ASN A 145 -11.96 2.83 4.76
C ASN A 145 -11.24 1.55 5.19
N LEU A 146 -10.08 1.67 5.82
CA LEU A 146 -9.28 0.53 6.27
C LEU A 146 -9.51 0.28 7.76
N THR A 147 -9.80 -0.97 8.09
CA THR A 147 -9.82 -1.46 9.48
C THR A 147 -8.99 -2.72 9.60
N PHE A 148 -8.60 -3.07 10.83
CA PHE A 148 -7.95 -4.34 11.11
C PHE A 148 -8.87 -5.21 11.96
N GLU A 149 -9.28 -6.35 11.41
CA GLU A 149 -10.11 -7.32 12.09
C GLU A 149 -9.28 -8.54 12.49
N SER A 150 -9.53 -9.10 13.67
CA SER A 150 -8.73 -10.24 14.10
C SER A 150 -9.37 -11.57 13.79
N GLU A 151 -8.64 -12.42 13.07
CA GLU A 151 -9.14 -13.70 12.58
C GLU A 151 -8.13 -14.83 12.77
N GLU A 152 -8.66 -16.06 12.72
CA GLU A 152 -7.84 -17.26 12.72
C GLU A 152 -7.48 -17.66 11.28
N VAL A 153 -6.19 -17.74 11.00
CA VAL A 153 -5.63 -18.13 9.70
C VAL A 153 -4.70 -19.34 9.86
N ILE A 154 -4.44 -20.04 8.75
CA ILE A 154 -3.54 -21.20 8.74
C ILE A 154 -2.19 -20.78 8.15
N GLU A 155 -1.17 -20.74 9.00
CA GLU A 155 0.22 -20.49 8.61
C GLU A 155 1.07 -21.70 8.93
N TRP A 156 1.83 -22.20 7.95
CA TRP A 156 2.73 -23.34 8.18
C TRP A 156 2.01 -24.52 8.85
N LYS A 157 0.76 -24.78 8.43
CA LYS A 157 -0.15 -25.80 8.98
C LYS A 157 -0.55 -25.59 10.45
N ARG A 158 -0.38 -24.38 11.00
CA ARG A 158 -0.76 -24.01 12.37
C ARG A 158 -1.78 -22.87 12.35
N LYS A 159 -2.78 -22.97 13.21
CA LYS A 159 -3.73 -21.89 13.46
C LYS A 159 -3.02 -20.73 14.17
N ARG A 160 -3.17 -19.53 13.63
CA ARG A 160 -2.62 -18.28 14.17
C ARG A 160 -3.73 -17.23 14.17
N LYS A 161 -3.77 -16.41 15.21
CA LYS A 161 -4.58 -15.18 15.23
C LYS A 161 -3.78 -14.09 14.50
N ARG A 162 -4.38 -13.44 13.52
CA ARG A 162 -3.79 -12.35 12.73
C ARG A 162 -4.79 -11.22 12.59
N SER A 163 -4.32 -9.98 12.66
CA SER A 163 -5.05 -8.82 12.16
C SER A 163 -5.04 -8.84 10.63
N ILE A 164 -6.23 -8.87 10.06
CA ILE A 164 -6.52 -8.86 8.63
C ILE A 164 -6.88 -7.43 8.25
N ALA A 165 -6.20 -6.88 7.26
CA ALA A 165 -6.55 -5.58 6.71
C ALA A 165 -7.87 -5.71 5.93
N SER A 166 -8.96 -5.09 6.41
CA SER A 166 -10.25 -5.07 5.72
C SER A 166 -10.53 -3.69 5.15
N PHE A 167 -10.61 -3.61 3.83
CA PHE A 167 -11.00 -2.40 3.10
C PHE A 167 -12.49 -2.43 2.82
N LYS A 168 -13.19 -1.44 3.35
CA LYS A 168 -14.60 -1.24 3.08
C LYS A 168 -14.76 -0.52 1.74
N VAL A 169 -15.61 -1.06 0.87
CA VAL A 169 -15.90 -0.49 -0.44
C VAL A 169 -17.31 0.11 -0.40
N GLU A 170 -17.39 1.41 -0.15
CA GLU A 170 -18.65 2.16 -0.10
C GLU A 170 -18.63 3.29 -1.12
N GLY A 171 -19.52 3.21 -2.11
CA GLY A 171 -19.51 4.17 -3.23
C GLY A 171 -18.18 4.12 -3.98
N ASN A 172 -17.72 5.27 -4.46
CA ASN A 172 -16.44 5.41 -5.16
C ASN A 172 -15.28 5.21 -4.19
N THR A 173 -14.55 4.11 -4.35
CA THR A 173 -13.44 3.72 -3.49
C THR A 173 -12.22 3.42 -4.36
N SER A 174 -11.08 3.95 -3.93
CA SER A 174 -9.77 3.57 -4.47
C SER A 174 -8.77 3.48 -3.33
N PHE A 175 -7.88 2.49 -3.42
CA PHE A 175 -6.73 2.39 -2.55
C PHE A 175 -5.58 1.72 -3.28
N ILE A 176 -4.40 1.91 -2.72
CA ILE A 176 -3.13 1.42 -3.24
C ILE A 176 -2.52 0.50 -2.20
N LEU A 177 -2.01 -0.63 -2.66
CA LEU A 177 -1.19 -1.53 -1.86
C LEU A 177 0.21 -1.57 -2.45
N ILE A 178 1.23 -1.39 -1.62
CA ILE A 178 2.62 -1.43 -2.08
C ILE A 178 3.08 -2.90 -2.11
N GLU A 179 3.74 -3.29 -3.19
CA GLU A 179 4.31 -4.63 -3.31
C GLU A 179 5.54 -4.79 -2.39
N HIS A 180 5.84 -6.03 -2.02
CA HIS A 180 7.07 -6.40 -1.35
C HIS A 180 8.30 -5.79 -2.01
N ASP A 181 9.28 -5.44 -1.18
CA ASP A 181 10.55 -4.82 -1.60
C ASP A 181 10.39 -3.51 -2.39
N GLY A 182 9.21 -2.88 -2.41
CA GLY A 182 8.95 -1.68 -3.22
C GLY A 182 9.00 -1.96 -4.73
N ALA A 183 8.75 -3.21 -5.12
CA ALA A 183 8.83 -3.65 -6.52
C ALA A 183 7.68 -3.11 -7.40
N GLY A 184 6.68 -2.47 -6.81
CA GLY A 184 5.61 -1.81 -7.53
C GLY A 184 4.45 -1.51 -6.60
N PHE A 185 3.29 -1.22 -7.17
CA PHE A 185 2.08 -1.08 -6.39
C PHE A 185 0.84 -1.51 -7.17
N TYR A 186 -0.19 -1.93 -6.44
CA TYR A 186 -1.49 -2.24 -6.98
C TYR A 186 -2.44 -1.09 -6.71
N LEU A 187 -3.10 -0.58 -7.75
CA LEU A 187 -4.29 0.25 -7.63
C LEU A 187 -5.53 -0.65 -7.66
N LEU A 188 -6.31 -0.61 -6.59
CA LEU A 188 -7.61 -1.26 -6.50
C LEU A 188 -8.69 -0.18 -6.48
N SER A 189 -9.68 -0.28 -7.36
CA SER A 189 -10.72 0.75 -7.48
C SER A 189 -12.01 0.24 -8.10
N ASN A 190 -13.12 0.95 -7.85
CA ASN A 190 -14.36 0.86 -8.62
C ASN A 190 -14.73 2.19 -9.32
N GLU A 191 -13.81 3.15 -9.38
CA GLU A 191 -14.07 4.45 -9.98
C GLU A 191 -14.02 4.39 -11.52
N GLU A 192 -15.05 4.93 -12.18
CA GLU A 192 -15.18 4.91 -13.66
C GLU A 192 -13.96 5.50 -14.39
N LYS A 193 -13.25 6.46 -13.77
CA LYS A 193 -12.05 7.06 -14.39
C LYS A 193 -10.90 6.07 -14.58
N TYR A 194 -10.90 4.97 -13.83
CA TYR A 194 -9.88 3.92 -13.95
C TYR A 194 -10.38 2.70 -14.74
N PHE A 195 -11.65 2.69 -15.17
CA PHE A 195 -12.21 1.55 -15.92
C PHE A 195 -12.94 1.98 -17.19
N PRO A 196 -12.65 1.36 -18.34
CA PRO A 196 -11.68 0.26 -18.59
C PRO A 196 -10.22 0.73 -18.58
N LEU A 197 -9.26 -0.18 -18.81
CA LEU A 197 -7.81 0.10 -18.84
C LEU A 197 -7.43 1.33 -19.68
N THR A 198 -8.14 1.62 -20.78
CA THR A 198 -7.90 2.83 -21.59
C THR A 198 -8.16 4.12 -20.82
N ASN A 199 -9.17 4.12 -19.94
CA ASN A 199 -9.45 5.27 -19.07
C ASN A 199 -8.34 5.40 -18.02
N PHE A 200 -7.91 4.28 -17.42
CA PHE A 200 -6.79 4.31 -16.49
C PHE A 200 -5.51 4.86 -17.12
N ILE A 201 -5.13 4.39 -18.31
CA ILE A 201 -3.94 4.90 -19.02
C ILE A 201 -4.08 6.41 -19.29
N SER A 202 -5.29 6.88 -19.61
CA SER A 202 -5.55 8.30 -19.84
C SER A 202 -5.49 9.16 -18.58
N SER A 203 -5.64 8.56 -17.38
CA SER A 203 -5.53 9.25 -16.10
C SER A 203 -4.10 9.31 -15.56
N LEU A 204 -3.14 8.57 -16.15
CA LEU A 204 -1.76 8.57 -15.71
C LEU A 204 -1.09 9.95 -15.85
N PRO A 205 -0.04 10.25 -15.06
CA PRO A 205 0.70 11.50 -15.15
C PRO A 205 1.19 11.80 -16.57
N LYS A 206 1.19 13.07 -16.95
CA LYS A 206 1.68 13.51 -18.27
C LYS A 206 3.14 13.09 -18.46
N GLY A 207 3.45 12.51 -19.62
CA GLY A 207 4.80 12.03 -19.93
C GLY A 207 5.07 10.59 -19.45
N THR A 208 4.07 9.93 -18.85
CA THR A 208 4.10 8.48 -18.64
C THR A 208 4.10 7.76 -19.99
N VAL A 209 5.02 6.81 -20.16
CA VAL A 209 5.12 5.98 -21.36
C VAL A 209 4.83 4.54 -20.93
N VAL A 210 3.68 4.00 -21.35
CA VAL A 210 3.35 2.59 -21.09
C VAL A 210 4.08 1.73 -22.11
N THR A 211 5.06 0.95 -21.66
CA THR A 211 5.89 0.11 -22.53
C THR A 211 5.42 -1.34 -22.59
N GLN A 212 4.64 -1.77 -21.60
CA GLN A 212 4.14 -3.14 -21.52
C GLN A 212 2.76 -3.17 -20.83
N ILE A 213 1.85 -3.99 -21.36
CA ILE A 213 0.57 -4.34 -20.73
C ILE A 213 0.50 -5.86 -20.62
N ASN A 214 0.30 -6.39 -19.41
CA ASN A 214 0.37 -7.81 -19.10
C ASN A 214 1.69 -8.40 -19.66
N ASP A 215 1.61 -9.47 -20.45
CA ASP A 215 2.78 -10.09 -21.10
C ASP A 215 3.09 -9.51 -22.49
N THR A 216 2.45 -8.40 -22.89
CA THR A 216 2.58 -7.82 -24.23
C THR A 216 3.36 -6.50 -24.18
N VAL A 217 4.53 -6.48 -24.81
CA VAL A 217 5.30 -5.25 -25.06
C VAL A 217 4.58 -4.42 -26.12
N ILE A 218 4.44 -3.12 -25.87
CA ILE A 218 3.82 -2.19 -26.81
C ILE A 218 4.93 -1.60 -27.69
N ASP A 219 4.89 -1.92 -28.98
CA ASP A 219 5.77 -1.30 -29.96
C ASP A 219 5.43 0.20 -30.11
N ARG A 220 6.48 1.03 -30.11
CA ARG A 220 6.40 2.49 -30.25
C ARG A 220 6.01 2.93 -31.66
#